data_AF-A0A080M0Q4-F1
#
_entry.id   AF-A0A080M0Q4-F1
#
_cell.length_a   1.000
_cell.length_b   1.000
_cell.length_c   1.000
_cell.angle_alpha   90.00
_cell.angle_beta   90.00
_cell.angle_gamma   90.00
#
_symmetry.space_group_name_H-M   'P 1'
#
loop_
_entity.id
_entity.type
_entity.pdbx_description
1 polymer ?
#
loop_
_entity_poly.entity_id
_entity_poly.type
_entity_poly.pdbx_seq_one_letter_code
_entity_poly.pdbx_strand_id
1 'polypeptide(L)'
;MKLFPIVEGHGKVAAVPVLLRRLLWDHALCFGMDVGAPIRRTSSQFRREDEVRRMFRLALLQPDCAAVLLLFDGEDDCPYELAAKVRNWAQAEAGKTPCEVVIAYRDYETWFLASVESLRGRWSIADDVLAPVDPEAKRDAKGALAEFMPRSRAYSETGDQDAMSAVFDMALAHQRNRSFRKLVKAVGDLARQLGQTVPAWPPVGWQQ
;
A
#
# COMPACT_ATOMS: atom_id res chain seq x y z
N MET A 1 -11.94 -16.07 -4.93
CA MET A 1 -10.91 -15.46 -5.81
C MET A 1 -9.97 -14.61 -4.98
N LYS A 2 -8.70 -14.46 -5.37
CA LYS A 2 -7.68 -13.77 -4.58
C LYS A 2 -6.98 -12.64 -5.34
N LEU A 3 -6.78 -11.53 -4.64
CA LEU A 3 -5.83 -10.48 -4.99
C LEU A 3 -4.46 -10.85 -4.41
N PHE A 4 -3.45 -11.07 -5.27
CA PHE A 4 -2.09 -11.38 -4.84
C PHE A 4 -1.21 -10.13 -4.81
N PRO A 5 -0.77 -9.69 -3.62
CA PRO A 5 0.19 -8.60 -3.53
C PRO A 5 1.63 -9.06 -3.77
N ILE A 6 2.40 -8.27 -4.52
CA ILE A 6 3.86 -8.37 -4.61
C ILE A 6 4.40 -7.15 -3.86
N VAL A 7 5.26 -7.38 -2.85
CA VAL A 7 5.66 -6.33 -1.91
C VAL A 7 7.16 -6.27 -1.68
N GLU A 8 7.63 -5.08 -1.34
CA GLU A 8 9.00 -4.84 -0.92
C GLU A 8 9.23 -5.11 0.57
N GLY A 9 10.34 -5.77 0.92
CA GLY A 9 10.81 -5.83 2.30
C GLY A 9 9.97 -6.71 3.23
N HIS A 10 10.34 -6.78 4.51
CA HIS A 10 9.73 -7.71 5.46
C HIS A 10 8.47 -7.13 6.13
N GLY A 11 8.45 -5.85 6.50
CA GLY A 11 7.30 -5.23 7.18
C GLY A 11 6.01 -5.27 6.34
N LYS A 12 6.14 -5.00 5.04
CA LYS A 12 5.00 -5.00 4.10
C LYS A 12 4.35 -6.38 3.93
N VAL A 13 5.06 -7.49 4.19
CA VAL A 13 4.49 -8.85 4.09
C VAL A 13 3.36 -9.05 5.10
N ALA A 14 3.49 -8.51 6.31
CA ALA A 14 2.42 -8.56 7.30
C ALA A 14 1.40 -7.42 7.09
N ALA A 15 1.89 -6.22 6.78
CA ALA A 15 1.06 -5.01 6.75
C ALA A 15 0.14 -4.88 5.52
N VAL A 16 0.60 -5.27 4.34
CA VAL A 16 -0.17 -5.08 3.09
C VAL A 16 -1.44 -5.94 3.07
N PRO A 17 -1.43 -7.22 3.48
CA PRO A 17 -2.67 -8.00 3.59
C PRO A 17 -3.70 -7.38 4.51
N VAL A 18 -3.27 -6.85 5.67
CA VAL A 18 -4.16 -6.15 6.62
C VAL A 18 -4.77 -4.92 5.95
N LEU A 19 -3.93 -4.09 5.32
CA LEU A 19 -4.37 -2.89 4.61
C LEU A 19 -5.39 -3.20 3.50
N LEU A 20 -5.10 -4.19 2.66
CA LEU A 20 -5.96 -4.56 1.54
C LEU A 20 -7.29 -5.14 2.03
N ARG A 21 -7.31 -5.95 3.09
CA ARG A 21 -8.57 -6.44 3.68
C ARG A 21 -9.41 -5.30 4.22
N ARG A 22 -8.83 -4.31 4.90
CA ARG A 22 -9.57 -3.12 5.35
C ARG A 22 -10.19 -2.35 4.17
N LEU A 23 -9.41 -2.11 3.11
CA LEU A 23 -9.93 -1.45 1.91
C LEU A 23 -11.06 -2.26 1.24
N LEU A 24 -10.89 -3.57 1.13
CA LEU A 24 -11.84 -4.43 0.44
C LEU A 24 -13.10 -4.71 1.26
N TRP A 25 -12.95 -5.11 2.51
CA TRP A 25 -14.06 -5.61 3.32
C TRP A 25 -14.73 -4.49 4.11
N ASP A 26 -13.94 -3.62 4.76
CA ASP A 26 -14.51 -2.59 5.64
C ASP A 26 -15.01 -1.39 4.84
N HIS A 27 -14.33 -1.03 3.74
CA HIS A 27 -14.65 0.16 2.96
C HIS A 27 -15.35 -0.12 1.63
N ALA A 28 -14.94 -1.17 0.89
CA ALA A 28 -15.55 -1.53 -0.39
C ALA A 28 -16.69 -2.55 -0.26
N LEU A 29 -16.94 -3.12 0.93
CA LEU A 29 -17.93 -4.20 1.15
C LEU A 29 -17.78 -5.37 0.15
N CYS A 30 -16.55 -5.59 -0.33
CA CYS A 30 -16.17 -6.54 -1.35
C CYS A 30 -15.69 -7.85 -0.71
N PHE A 31 -16.63 -8.61 -0.14
CA PHE A 31 -16.34 -9.87 0.58
C PHE A 31 -16.01 -11.06 -0.35
N GLY A 32 -16.32 -10.95 -1.64
CA GLY A 32 -16.04 -12.00 -2.64
C GLY A 32 -14.55 -12.13 -3.01
N MET A 33 -13.72 -11.18 -2.57
CA MET A 33 -12.30 -11.13 -2.88
C MET A 33 -11.47 -11.24 -1.60
N ASP A 34 -10.66 -12.29 -1.53
CA ASP A 34 -9.70 -12.51 -0.45
C ASP A 34 -8.30 -12.01 -0.86
N VAL A 35 -7.39 -11.87 0.10
CA VAL A 35 -6.02 -11.40 -0.13
C VAL A 35 -5.04 -12.56 0.00
N GLY A 36 -4.34 -12.86 -1.10
CA GLY A 36 -3.32 -13.90 -1.15
C GLY A 36 -2.09 -13.58 -0.32
N ALA A 37 -1.29 -14.60 -0.02
CA ALA A 37 0.00 -14.41 0.67
C ALA A 37 0.95 -13.56 -0.19
N PRO A 38 1.57 -12.49 0.37
CA PRO A 38 2.41 -11.63 -0.43
C PRO A 38 3.67 -12.30 -0.98
N ILE A 39 4.01 -11.96 -2.22
CA ILE A 39 5.29 -12.32 -2.82
C ILE A 39 6.31 -11.22 -2.49
N ARG A 40 7.21 -11.52 -1.56
CA ARG A 40 8.25 -10.58 -1.10
C ARG A 40 9.42 -10.46 -2.08
N ARG A 41 9.88 -9.24 -2.33
CA ARG A 41 11.08 -8.92 -3.13
C ARG A 41 11.91 -7.79 -2.51
N THR A 42 13.08 -7.50 -3.08
CA THR A 42 13.96 -6.39 -2.68
C THR A 42 13.73 -5.17 -3.57
N SER A 43 13.97 -3.95 -3.05
CA SER A 43 13.80 -2.67 -3.77
C SER A 43 14.34 -2.70 -5.20
N SER A 44 15.59 -3.19 -5.35
CA SER A 44 16.32 -3.24 -6.62
C SER A 44 15.65 -4.08 -7.70
N GLN A 45 14.84 -5.08 -7.33
CA GLN A 45 14.19 -5.96 -8.29
C GLN A 45 13.00 -5.28 -8.98
N PHE A 46 12.38 -4.26 -8.37
CA PHE A 46 11.23 -3.57 -8.95
C PHE A 46 11.58 -2.66 -10.13
N ARG A 47 12.88 -2.33 -10.30
CA ARG A 47 13.39 -1.50 -11.41
C ARG A 47 13.85 -2.31 -12.62
N ARG A 48 13.72 -3.65 -12.58
CA ARG A 48 14.24 -4.58 -13.57
C ARG A 48 13.12 -5.35 -14.26
N GLU A 49 13.01 -5.23 -15.57
CA GLU A 49 11.93 -5.85 -16.36
C GLU A 49 11.86 -7.37 -16.18
N ASP A 50 13.00 -8.05 -16.24
CA ASP A 50 13.11 -9.51 -16.11
C ASP A 50 12.61 -9.99 -14.73
N GLU A 51 12.94 -9.25 -13.68
CA GLU A 51 12.49 -9.54 -12.32
C GLU A 51 11.00 -9.25 -12.15
N VAL A 52 10.49 -8.11 -12.63
CA VAL A 52 9.06 -7.78 -12.58
C VAL A 52 8.24 -8.87 -13.30
N ARG A 53 8.64 -9.26 -14.51
CA ARG A 53 8.00 -10.36 -15.24
C ARG A 53 8.01 -11.66 -14.43
N ARG A 54 9.14 -12.01 -13.82
CA ARG A 54 9.26 -13.20 -12.97
C ARG A 54 8.33 -13.14 -11.75
N MET A 55 8.18 -11.99 -11.10
CA MET A 55 7.25 -11.81 -9.98
C MET A 55 5.80 -12.04 -10.41
N PHE A 56 5.41 -11.50 -11.55
CA PHE A 56 4.07 -11.68 -12.11
C PHE A 56 3.78 -13.13 -12.47
N ARG A 57 4.70 -13.84 -13.14
CA ARG A 57 4.57 -15.29 -13.39
C ARG A 57 4.31 -16.07 -12.10
N LEU A 58 5.05 -15.76 -11.04
CA LEU A 58 4.89 -16.42 -9.75
C LEU A 58 3.54 -16.10 -9.08
N ALA A 59 3.03 -14.87 -9.22
CA ALA A 59 1.72 -14.49 -8.74
C ALA A 59 0.59 -15.19 -9.49
N LEU A 60 0.70 -15.28 -10.82
CA LEU A 60 -0.29 -15.92 -11.69
C LEU A 60 -0.39 -17.44 -11.47
N LEU A 61 0.68 -18.09 -11.02
CA LEU A 61 0.68 -19.51 -10.66
C LEU A 61 0.06 -19.80 -9.29
N GLN A 62 -0.29 -18.77 -8.51
CA GLN A 62 -0.89 -18.99 -7.19
C GLN A 62 -2.33 -19.48 -7.32
N PRO A 63 -2.77 -20.41 -6.43
CA PRO A 63 -4.15 -20.86 -6.41
C PRO A 63 -5.15 -19.71 -6.24
N ASP A 64 -6.23 -19.74 -7.01
CA ASP A 64 -7.31 -18.75 -7.03
C ASP A 64 -6.88 -17.32 -7.39
N CYS A 65 -5.69 -17.13 -7.98
CA CYS A 65 -5.22 -15.82 -8.42
C CYS A 65 -6.18 -15.24 -9.46
N ALA A 66 -6.77 -14.09 -9.11
CA ALA A 66 -7.68 -13.36 -9.98
C ALA A 66 -7.15 -11.97 -10.32
N ALA A 67 -6.34 -11.37 -9.45
CA ALA A 67 -5.69 -10.09 -9.71
C ALA A 67 -4.33 -10.02 -9.02
N VAL A 68 -3.46 -9.15 -9.52
CA VAL A 68 -2.13 -8.91 -8.95
C VAL A 68 -1.95 -7.42 -8.65
N LEU A 69 -1.51 -7.10 -7.43
CA LEU A 69 -1.11 -5.74 -7.05
C LEU A 69 0.36 -5.72 -6.72
N LEU A 70 1.15 -4.96 -7.46
CA LEU A 70 2.56 -4.71 -7.13
C LEU A 70 2.67 -3.40 -6.36
N LEU A 71 3.20 -3.45 -5.14
CA LEU A 71 3.37 -2.30 -4.24
C LEU A 71 4.80 -2.27 -3.68
N PHE A 72 5.50 -1.16 -3.88
CA PHE A 72 6.87 -0.97 -3.38
C PHE A 72 7.16 0.49 -3.06
N ASP A 73 8.29 0.73 -2.38
CA ASP A 73 8.71 2.06 -1.94
C ASP A 73 9.42 2.78 -3.11
N GLY A 74 9.03 4.05 -3.32
CA GLY A 74 9.52 4.86 -4.43
C GLY A 74 10.91 5.45 -4.19
N GLU A 75 11.32 5.58 -2.93
CA GLU A 75 12.54 6.30 -2.55
C GLU A 75 12.57 7.70 -3.21
N ASP A 76 13.64 8.05 -3.94
CA ASP A 76 13.76 9.32 -4.65
C ASP A 76 13.29 9.25 -6.13
N ASP A 77 12.74 8.11 -6.58
CA ASP A 77 12.27 7.96 -7.97
C ASP A 77 11.03 8.81 -8.26
N CYS A 78 10.90 9.32 -9.48
CA CYS A 78 9.66 9.95 -9.96
C CYS A 78 8.57 8.87 -10.10
N PRO A 79 7.50 8.88 -9.28
CA PRO A 79 6.50 7.81 -9.30
C PRO A 79 5.76 7.71 -10.63
N TYR A 80 5.59 8.83 -11.34
CA TYR A 80 4.87 8.86 -12.61
C TYR A 80 5.60 8.04 -13.69
N GLU A 81 6.89 8.31 -13.88
CA GLU A 81 7.69 7.64 -14.90
C GLU A 81 7.96 6.18 -14.53
N LEU A 82 8.34 5.93 -13.27
CA LEU A 82 8.62 4.58 -12.81
C LEU A 82 7.36 3.71 -12.82
N ALA A 83 6.22 4.22 -12.36
CA ALA A 83 4.97 3.45 -12.38
C ALA A 83 4.52 3.15 -13.81
N ALA A 84 4.66 4.09 -14.76
CA ALA A 84 4.31 3.83 -16.16
C ALA A 84 5.18 2.71 -16.75
N LYS A 85 6.49 2.77 -16.52
CA LYS A 85 7.44 1.75 -16.98
C LYS A 85 7.13 0.36 -16.41
N VAL A 86 6.99 0.27 -15.08
CA VAL A 86 6.72 -1.00 -14.38
C VAL A 86 5.33 -1.53 -14.72
N ARG A 87 4.32 -0.66 -14.89
CA ARG A 87 2.98 -1.05 -15.32
C ARG A 87 3.00 -1.69 -16.71
N ASN A 88 3.76 -1.15 -17.66
CA ASN A 88 3.85 -1.73 -19.00
C ASN A 88 4.40 -3.16 -18.96
N TRP A 89 5.44 -3.41 -18.16
CA TRP A 89 6.00 -4.75 -17.97
C TRP A 89 5.02 -5.69 -17.26
N ALA A 90 4.37 -5.21 -16.21
CA ALA A 90 3.36 -5.95 -15.45
C ALA A 90 2.19 -6.37 -16.35
N GLN A 91 1.63 -5.45 -17.13
CA GLN A 91 0.50 -5.71 -18.03
C GLN A 91 0.88 -6.69 -19.15
N ALA A 92 2.07 -6.53 -19.74
CA ALA A 92 2.56 -7.45 -20.76
C ALA A 92 2.68 -8.90 -20.25
N GLU A 93 3.01 -9.08 -18.97
CA GLU A 93 3.12 -10.42 -18.35
C GLU A 93 1.79 -10.94 -17.78
N ALA A 94 0.93 -10.06 -17.24
CA ALA A 94 -0.35 -10.42 -16.65
C ALA A 94 -1.39 -10.87 -17.70
N GLY A 95 -1.22 -10.44 -18.95
CA GLY A 95 -2.12 -10.78 -20.05
C GLY A 95 -3.54 -10.27 -19.78
N LYS A 96 -4.49 -11.18 -19.62
CA LYS A 96 -5.90 -10.84 -19.31
C LYS A 96 -6.18 -10.70 -17.82
N THR A 97 -5.25 -11.09 -16.96
CA THR A 97 -5.44 -11.01 -15.50
C THR A 97 -5.30 -9.55 -15.06
N PRO A 98 -6.31 -8.96 -14.39
CA PRO A 98 -6.22 -7.60 -13.87
C PRO A 98 -4.98 -7.38 -13.02
N CYS A 99 -4.25 -6.30 -13.28
CA CYS A 99 -3.13 -5.92 -12.45
C CYS A 99 -2.95 -4.42 -12.29
N GLU A 100 -2.44 -4.02 -11.12
CA GLU A 100 -2.07 -2.64 -10.83
C GLU A 100 -0.67 -2.55 -10.22
N VAL A 101 -0.04 -1.40 -10.48
CA VAL A 101 1.25 -1.01 -9.91
C VAL A 101 1.03 0.25 -9.11
N VAL A 102 1.48 0.20 -7.85
CA VAL A 102 1.43 1.30 -6.90
C VAL A 102 2.82 1.51 -6.33
N ILE A 103 3.25 2.76 -6.30
CA ILE A 103 4.51 3.17 -5.69
C ILE A 103 4.13 4.05 -4.51
N ALA A 104 4.49 3.62 -3.30
CA ALA A 104 4.41 4.51 -2.13
C ALA A 104 5.47 5.60 -2.34
N TYR A 105 5.06 6.87 -2.46
CA TYR A 105 6.05 7.92 -2.74
C TYR A 105 6.96 8.07 -1.54
N ARG A 106 8.26 7.93 -1.81
CA ARG A 106 9.32 7.70 -0.82
C ARG A 106 9.15 6.38 -0.09
N ASP A 107 8.25 6.33 0.88
CA ASP A 107 8.06 5.19 1.77
C ASP A 107 6.58 4.96 2.09
N TYR A 108 6.21 3.70 2.32
CA TYR A 108 4.93 3.28 2.89
C TYR A 108 4.59 4.06 4.19
N GLU A 109 5.59 4.34 5.01
CA GLU A 109 5.45 5.07 6.28
C GLU A 109 4.85 6.47 6.11
N THR A 110 4.96 7.08 4.93
CA THR A 110 4.32 8.38 4.64
C THR A 110 2.79 8.33 4.76
N TRP A 111 2.18 7.14 4.64
CA TRP A 111 0.73 6.95 4.82
C TRP A 111 0.33 7.05 6.30
N PHE A 112 1.20 6.56 7.19
CA PHE A 112 1.02 6.76 8.63
C PHE A 112 1.27 8.20 9.04
N LEU A 113 2.31 8.85 8.50
CA LEU A 113 2.56 10.27 8.77
C LEU A 113 1.38 11.16 8.36
N ALA A 114 0.75 10.85 7.23
CA ALA A 114 -0.41 11.60 6.74
C ALA A 114 -1.63 11.53 7.67
N SER A 115 -1.71 10.48 8.50
CA SER A 115 -2.84 10.20 9.39
C SER A 115 -2.39 10.04 10.85
N VAL A 116 -1.23 10.59 11.22
CA VAL A 116 -0.57 10.29 12.49
C VAL A 116 -1.43 10.65 13.71
N GLU A 117 -2.31 11.64 13.59
CA GLU A 117 -3.25 12.02 14.64
C GLU A 117 -4.21 10.87 15.00
N SER A 118 -4.51 9.97 14.06
CA SER A 118 -5.32 8.76 14.30
C SER A 118 -4.60 7.69 15.12
N LEU A 119 -3.29 7.83 15.28
CA LEU A 119 -2.42 6.89 16.00
C LEU A 119 -2.00 7.39 17.39
N ARG A 120 -2.39 8.61 17.78
CA ARG A 120 -2.16 9.18 19.12
C ARG A 120 -2.55 8.20 20.23
N GLY A 121 -1.68 8.06 21.22
CA GLY A 121 -1.87 7.17 22.37
C GLY A 121 -1.79 5.68 22.03
N ARG A 122 -1.49 5.31 20.78
CA ARG A 122 -1.32 3.92 20.31
C ARG A 122 0.09 3.73 19.80
N TRP A 123 0.63 2.53 19.97
CA TRP A 123 1.96 2.18 19.44
C TRP A 123 3.03 3.20 19.84
N SER A 124 2.94 3.69 21.08
CA SER A 124 3.76 4.75 21.69
C SER A 124 3.87 6.05 20.88
N ILE A 125 2.91 6.35 20.01
CA ILE A 125 2.81 7.68 19.38
C ILE A 125 2.27 8.66 20.42
N ALA A 126 2.96 9.79 20.61
CA ALA A 126 2.58 10.81 21.58
C ALA A 126 1.19 11.42 21.27
N ASP A 127 0.50 11.89 22.31
CA ASP A 127 -0.90 12.32 22.21
C ASP A 127 -1.08 13.69 21.50
N ASP A 128 -0.03 14.49 21.42
CA ASP A 128 -0.03 15.85 20.89
C ASP A 128 0.54 15.96 19.47
N VAL A 129 0.92 14.85 18.86
CA VAL A 129 1.58 14.85 17.54
C VAL A 129 0.64 15.36 16.46
N LEU A 130 1.19 16.12 15.50
CA LEU A 130 0.48 16.61 14.33
C LEU A 130 1.14 16.08 13.08
N ALA A 131 0.35 15.81 12.04
CA ALA A 131 0.91 15.46 10.74
C ALA A 131 1.82 16.60 10.23
N PRO A 132 2.95 16.28 9.59
CA PRO A 132 3.73 17.28 8.89
C PRO A 132 2.88 18.02 7.84
N VAL A 133 3.25 19.25 7.49
CA VAL A 133 2.54 20.04 6.46
C VAL A 133 2.52 19.32 5.10
N ASP A 134 3.60 18.62 4.76
CA ASP A 134 3.70 17.76 3.59
C ASP A 134 4.25 16.38 4.01
N PRO A 135 3.36 15.46 4.46
CA PRO A 135 3.76 14.13 4.92
C PRO A 135 4.37 13.28 3.80
N GLU A 136 3.88 13.47 2.58
CA GLU A 136 4.31 12.72 1.39
C GLU A 136 5.71 13.14 0.93
N ALA A 137 6.10 14.40 1.13
CA ALA A 137 7.46 14.89 0.85
C ALA A 137 8.47 14.72 1.99
N LYS A 138 8.18 13.97 3.07
CA LYS A 138 9.17 13.69 4.12
C LYS A 138 10.10 12.56 3.67
N ARG A 139 11.42 12.83 3.58
CA ARG A 139 12.40 11.86 3.05
C ARG A 139 12.68 10.72 4.00
N ASP A 140 12.81 11.04 5.27
CA ASP A 140 13.00 10.07 6.33
C ASP A 140 11.67 9.92 7.09
N ALA A 141 10.74 9.17 6.48
CA ALA A 141 9.43 8.97 7.08
C ALA A 141 9.51 8.12 8.37
N LYS A 142 10.46 7.19 8.42
CA LYS A 142 10.73 6.33 9.58
C LYS A 142 11.30 7.13 10.74
N GLY A 143 12.28 7.99 10.48
CA GLY A 143 12.81 8.93 11.47
C GLY A 143 11.74 9.88 11.98
N ALA A 144 10.86 10.39 11.11
CA ALA A 144 9.73 11.22 11.52
C ALA A 144 8.75 10.48 12.44
N LEU A 145 8.43 9.21 12.16
CA LEU A 145 7.63 8.40 13.08
C LEU A 145 8.35 8.16 14.41
N ALA A 146 9.67 7.98 14.40
CA ALA A 146 10.45 7.81 15.62
C ALA A 146 10.50 9.09 16.48
N GLU A 147 10.48 10.29 15.88
CA GLU A 147 10.36 11.57 16.61
C GLU A 147 9.05 11.69 17.40
N PHE A 148 8.00 10.96 16.97
CA PHE A 148 6.70 10.91 17.65
C PHE A 148 6.62 9.84 18.75
N MET A 149 7.69 9.07 18.94
CA MET A 149 7.79 8.02 19.96
C MET A 149 8.72 8.43 21.11
N PRO A 150 8.59 7.83 22.32
CA PRO A 150 9.55 8.01 23.39
C PRO A 150 10.96 7.66 22.95
N ARG A 151 11.97 8.38 23.45
CA ARG A 151 13.40 8.16 23.11
C ARG A 151 13.90 6.72 23.32
N SER A 152 13.21 5.92 24.14
CA SER A 152 13.53 4.52 24.40
C SER A 152 13.01 3.54 23.34
N ARG A 153 12.25 4.00 22.34
CA ARG A 153 11.67 3.18 21.29
C ARG A 153 11.76 3.89 19.95
N ALA A 154 12.21 3.16 18.93
CA ALA A 154 12.14 3.59 17.54
C ALA A 154 11.07 2.80 16.79
N TYR A 155 10.58 3.37 15.70
CA TYR A 155 9.70 2.67 14.78
C TYR A 155 10.39 1.44 14.18
N SER A 156 9.69 0.31 14.15
CA SER A 156 10.14 -0.95 13.56
C SER A 156 9.16 -1.42 12.49
N GLU A 157 9.60 -1.48 11.23
CA GLU A 157 8.75 -1.95 10.12
C GLU A 157 8.14 -3.33 10.37
N THR A 158 8.92 -4.27 10.92
CA THR A 158 8.44 -5.63 11.17
C THR A 158 7.60 -5.76 12.43
N GLY A 159 7.71 -4.81 13.36
CA GLY A 159 7.01 -4.84 14.65
C GLY A 159 5.76 -3.97 14.73
N ASP A 160 5.73 -2.87 13.96
CA ASP A 160 4.71 -1.83 14.09
C ASP A 160 3.83 -1.70 12.84
N GLN A 161 4.36 -2.01 11.65
CA GLN A 161 3.70 -1.65 10.39
C GLN A 161 2.36 -2.36 10.20
N ASP A 162 2.23 -3.64 10.55
CA ASP A 162 0.97 -4.38 10.43
C ASP A 162 -0.09 -3.89 11.42
N ALA A 163 0.35 -3.63 12.65
CA ALA A 163 -0.48 -3.16 13.74
C ALA A 163 -0.97 -1.72 13.50
N MET A 164 -0.12 -0.85 12.95
CA MET A 164 -0.50 0.49 12.51
C MET A 164 -1.42 0.42 11.28
N SER A 165 -1.11 -0.43 10.30
CA SER A 165 -1.96 -0.66 9.11
C SER A 165 -3.36 -1.19 9.45
N ALA A 166 -3.51 -1.86 10.59
CA ALA A 166 -4.81 -2.31 11.08
C ALA A 166 -5.72 -1.17 11.56
N VAL A 167 -5.16 0.00 11.94
CA VAL A 167 -5.93 0.99 12.70
C VAL A 167 -5.84 2.43 12.21
N PHE A 168 -4.84 2.82 11.41
CA PHE A 168 -4.74 4.22 10.96
C PHE A 168 -5.97 4.65 10.17
N ASP A 169 -6.28 5.94 10.22
CA ASP A 169 -7.39 6.55 9.48
C ASP A 169 -7.05 6.66 7.99
N MET A 170 -7.65 5.78 7.20
CA MET A 170 -7.47 5.74 5.74
C MET A 170 -8.11 6.94 5.03
N ALA A 171 -9.14 7.57 5.60
CA ALA A 171 -9.74 8.76 5.01
C ALA A 171 -8.76 9.94 5.08
N LEU A 172 -8.14 10.16 6.25
CA LEU A 172 -7.12 11.20 6.42
C LEU A 172 -5.90 10.93 5.53
N ALA A 173 -5.41 9.68 5.48
CA ALA A 173 -4.32 9.31 4.59
C ALA A 173 -4.69 9.55 3.11
N HIS A 174 -5.92 9.23 2.70
CA HIS A 174 -6.41 9.49 1.34
C HIS A 174 -6.47 10.98 1.02
N GLN A 175 -6.96 11.82 1.93
CA GLN A 175 -7.03 13.27 1.70
C GLN A 175 -5.62 13.89 1.56
N ARG A 176 -4.66 13.42 2.36
CA ARG A 176 -3.36 14.08 2.53
C ARG A 176 -2.19 13.47 1.74
N ASN A 177 -2.32 12.24 1.21
CA ASN A 177 -1.22 11.54 0.53
C ASN A 177 -1.63 10.99 -0.85
N ARG A 178 -1.00 11.48 -1.93
CA ARG A 178 -1.34 11.10 -3.32
C ARG A 178 -1.04 9.64 -3.62
N SER A 179 0.08 9.10 -3.11
CA SER A 179 0.43 7.70 -3.31
C SER A 179 -0.58 6.75 -2.63
N PHE A 180 -1.10 7.13 -1.46
CA PHE A 180 -2.21 6.40 -0.83
C PHE A 180 -3.50 6.49 -1.66
N ARG A 181 -3.84 7.67 -2.20
CA ARG A 181 -4.97 7.78 -3.15
C ARG A 181 -4.82 6.86 -4.36
N LYS A 182 -3.60 6.73 -4.88
CA LYS A 182 -3.32 5.81 -6.00
C LYS A 182 -3.56 4.36 -5.60
N LEU A 183 -3.17 3.94 -4.40
CA LEU A 183 -3.51 2.61 -3.87
C LEU A 183 -5.03 2.40 -3.83
N VAL A 184 -5.75 3.33 -3.22
CA VAL A 184 -7.21 3.24 -3.07
C VAL A 184 -7.88 3.14 -4.44
N LYS A 185 -7.48 3.98 -5.40
CA LYS A 185 -7.95 3.88 -6.79
C LYS A 185 -7.65 2.51 -7.39
N ALA A 186 -6.42 2.01 -7.26
CA ALA A 186 -6.01 0.72 -7.80
C ALA A 186 -6.85 -0.45 -7.26
N VAL A 187 -7.11 -0.47 -5.94
CA VAL A 187 -7.95 -1.51 -5.33
C VAL A 187 -9.37 -1.49 -5.89
N GLY A 188 -9.98 -0.31 -6.04
CA GLY A 188 -11.30 -0.18 -6.65
C GLY A 188 -11.34 -0.57 -8.13
N ASP A 189 -10.31 -0.22 -8.89
CA ASP A 189 -10.20 -0.60 -10.30
C ASP A 189 -10.08 -2.12 -10.46
N LEU A 190 -9.27 -2.78 -9.62
CA LEU A 190 -9.13 -4.24 -9.61
C LEU A 190 -10.45 -4.93 -9.23
N ALA A 191 -11.13 -4.46 -8.19
CA ALA A 191 -12.42 -5.01 -7.78
C ALA A 191 -13.47 -4.92 -8.92
N ARG A 192 -13.56 -3.76 -9.60
CA ARG A 192 -14.48 -3.58 -10.73
C ARG A 192 -14.13 -4.46 -11.93
N GLN A 193 -12.85 -4.59 -12.26
CA GLN A 193 -12.39 -5.48 -13.35
C GLN A 193 -12.73 -6.95 -13.08
N LEU A 194 -12.82 -7.34 -11.80
CA LEU A 194 -13.26 -8.66 -11.36
C LEU A 194 -14.79 -8.79 -11.20
N GLY A 195 -15.55 -7.82 -11.71
CA GLY A 195 -17.01 -7.83 -11.66
C GLY A 195 -17.59 -7.68 -10.25
N GLN A 196 -16.79 -7.26 -9.27
CA GLN A 196 -17.27 -7.02 -7.92
C GLN A 196 -18.07 -5.72 -7.89
N THR A 197 -19.20 -5.74 -7.18
CA THR A 197 -19.96 -4.52 -6.91
C THR A 197 -19.28 -3.79 -5.77
N VAL A 198 -18.74 -2.63 -6.07
CA VAL A 198 -18.17 -1.71 -5.08
C VAL A 198 -19.15 -0.54 -4.96
N PRO A 199 -19.52 -0.10 -3.74
CA PRO A 199 -20.29 1.12 -3.55
C PRO A 199 -19.52 2.35 -4.07
N ALA A 200 -19.98 3.57 -3.77
CA ALA A 200 -19.25 4.77 -4.14
C ALA A 200 -17.78 4.69 -3.69
N TRP A 201 -16.85 4.70 -4.65
CA TRP A 201 -15.43 4.42 -4.43
C TRP A 201 -14.52 5.49 -5.07
N PRO A 202 -13.59 6.10 -4.30
CA PRO A 202 -13.39 5.91 -2.85
C PRO A 202 -14.66 6.28 -2.05
N PRO A 203 -14.80 5.83 -0.78
CA PRO A 203 -15.95 6.18 0.04
C PRO A 203 -16.23 7.68 0.01
N VAL A 204 -17.50 8.09 -0.11
CA VAL A 204 -17.89 9.51 -0.33
C VAL A 204 -17.28 10.46 0.70
N GLY A 205 -17.17 10.03 1.96
CA GLY A 205 -16.58 10.83 3.04
C GLY A 205 -15.07 11.10 2.90
N TRP A 206 -14.38 10.48 1.95
CA TRP A 206 -12.93 10.62 1.77
C TRP A 206 -12.53 11.75 0.81
N GLN A 207 -13.49 12.43 0.19
CA GLN A 207 -13.26 13.44 -0.87
C GLN A 207 -13.19 14.89 -0.37
N GLN A 208 -12.92 15.13 0.92
CA GLN A 208 -12.80 16.49 1.46
C GLN A 208 -11.41 17.09 1.22
#